data_AF-A0A8H7D242-F1
#
_entry.id   AF-A0A8H7D242-F1
#
_cell.length_a   1.000
_cell.length_b   1.000
_cell.length_c   1.000
_cell.angle_alpha   90.00
_cell.angle_beta   90.00
_cell.angle_gamma   90.00
#
_symmetry.space_group_name_H-M   'P 1'
#
loop_
_entity.id
_entity.type
_entity.pdbx_description
1 polymer ?
#
loop_
_entity_poly.entity_id
_entity_poly.type
_entity_poly.pdbx_seq_one_letter_code
_entity_poly.pdbx_strand_id
1 'polypeptide(L)'
;MHPRLPSTAIFDEQYRDRKWLQASAWGFANQLSIHILGIATLGVFDRFPRLQFVFGHIGEHIPFDLWRLDHKLDRDRFPDMPMAKDKTIRDYFATNMHITTSGHFSIRSLQGAIAKLGAGRIMLSIDHPYEDGLMEGSAWFDSLPLPHSDLVSIERENALRLLKLDRAPHNLKPGLSFKALEIGGLAGPIYPDGVAHLRTGTRAKD
;
A
#
# COMPACT_ATOMS: atom_id res chain seq x y z
N MET A 1 5.25 -2.23 8.13
CA MET A 1 4.81 -1.46 9.30
C MET A 1 3.34 -1.13 9.11
N HIS A 2 2.54 -1.43 10.12
CA HIS A 2 1.10 -1.24 10.10
C HIS A 2 0.74 -0.04 10.98
N PRO A 3 -0.30 0.75 10.65
CA PRO A 3 -0.74 1.84 11.51
C PRO A 3 -1.28 1.33 12.85
N ARG A 4 -1.41 2.25 13.81
CA ARG A 4 -1.99 1.99 15.12
C ARG A 4 -2.74 3.23 15.61
N LEU A 5 -3.59 3.03 16.61
CA LEU A 5 -4.22 4.14 17.31
C LEU A 5 -3.16 5.06 17.94
N PRO A 6 -3.45 6.38 18.01
CA PRO A 6 -2.57 7.34 18.64
C PRO A 6 -2.32 7.03 20.11
N SER A 7 -1.16 7.49 20.60
CA SER A 7 -0.92 7.56 22.04
C SER A 7 -1.94 8.51 22.68
N THR A 8 -2.13 8.40 24.00
CA THR A 8 -3.05 9.28 24.74
C THR A 8 -2.75 10.76 24.51
N ALA A 9 -1.47 11.15 24.54
CA ALA A 9 -1.07 12.53 24.29
C ALA A 9 -1.49 13.02 22.88
N ILE A 10 -1.21 12.22 21.84
CA ILE A 10 -1.60 12.57 20.47
C ILE A 10 -3.13 12.59 20.33
N PHE A 11 -3.83 11.64 20.94
CA PHE A 11 -5.29 11.63 20.95
C PHE A 11 -5.86 12.91 21.58
N ASP A 12 -5.37 13.26 22.76
CA ASP A 12 -5.87 14.40 23.52
C ASP A 12 -5.64 15.73 22.80
N GLU A 13 -4.48 15.91 22.20
CA GLU A 13 -4.14 17.15 21.49
C GLU A 13 -4.76 17.21 20.09
N GLN A 14 -4.74 16.10 19.35
CA GLN A 14 -5.04 16.11 17.92
C GLN A 14 -6.41 15.52 17.56
N TYR A 15 -7.04 14.72 18.40
CA TYR A 15 -8.24 13.95 18.02
C TYR A 15 -9.41 14.04 19.00
N ARG A 16 -9.24 14.52 20.23
CA ARG A 16 -10.29 14.54 21.28
C ARG A 16 -11.65 15.05 20.76
N ASP A 17 -11.66 16.24 20.18
CA ASP A 17 -12.89 16.88 19.68
C ASP A 17 -13.27 16.45 18.25
N ARG A 18 -12.55 15.48 17.68
CA ARG A 18 -12.72 14.96 16.31
C ARG A 18 -12.37 13.48 16.23
N LYS A 19 -12.83 12.70 17.24
CA LYS A 19 -12.42 11.30 17.48
C LYS A 19 -12.70 10.34 16.32
N TRP A 20 -13.60 10.69 15.40
CA TRP A 20 -13.86 9.94 14.18
C TRP A 20 -12.71 9.96 13.18
N LEU A 21 -11.77 10.90 13.30
CA LEU A 21 -10.58 10.99 12.46
C LEU A 21 -9.37 10.21 13.00
N GLN A 22 -9.45 9.61 14.20
CA GLN A 22 -8.28 9.04 14.87
C GLN A 22 -7.73 7.75 14.22
N ALA A 23 -8.55 7.07 13.42
CA ALA A 23 -8.27 5.75 12.87
C ALA A 23 -8.10 5.81 11.34
N SER A 24 -8.60 4.81 10.60
CA SER A 24 -8.40 4.62 9.16
C SER A 24 -8.86 5.79 8.29
N ALA A 25 -9.84 6.57 8.73
CA ALA A 25 -10.33 7.73 7.98
C ALA A 25 -9.24 8.81 7.75
N TRP A 26 -8.25 8.93 8.65
CA TRP A 26 -7.19 9.95 8.53
C TRP A 26 -5.97 9.70 9.43
N GLY A 27 -6.22 9.46 10.72
CA GLY A 27 -5.19 9.50 11.75
C GLY A 27 -4.16 8.38 11.67
N PHE A 28 -4.52 7.23 11.10
CA PHE A 28 -3.58 6.15 10.81
C PHE A 28 -2.50 6.59 9.81
N ALA A 29 -2.91 7.18 8.68
CA ALA A 29 -1.98 7.66 7.67
C ALA A 29 -1.06 8.77 8.19
N ASN A 30 -1.60 9.73 8.97
CA ASN A 30 -0.77 10.80 9.54
C ASN A 30 0.32 10.28 10.46
N GLN A 31 -0.01 9.34 11.34
CA GLN A 31 0.97 8.81 12.29
C GLN A 31 2.01 7.95 11.62
N LEU A 32 1.57 7.05 10.71
CA LEU A 32 2.49 6.14 10.05
C LEU A 32 3.38 6.88 9.05
N SER A 33 2.85 7.85 8.30
CA SER A 33 3.65 8.65 7.36
C SER A 33 4.75 9.44 8.06
N ILE A 34 4.46 10.08 9.20
CA ILE A 34 5.48 10.76 10.00
C ILE A 34 6.56 9.77 10.46
N HIS A 35 6.19 8.57 10.87
CA HIS A 35 7.15 7.55 11.29
C HIS A 35 8.06 7.14 10.11
N ILE A 36 7.49 6.86 8.94
CA ILE A 36 8.22 6.45 7.74
C ILE A 36 9.16 7.56 7.26
N LEU A 37 8.66 8.79 7.19
CA LEU A 37 9.47 9.96 6.83
C LEU A 37 10.56 10.23 7.86
N GLY A 38 10.31 9.97 9.15
CA GLY A 38 11.33 10.01 10.19
C GLY A 38 12.43 8.96 9.97
N ILE A 39 12.07 7.72 9.65
CA ILE A 39 13.03 6.66 9.30
C ILE A 39 13.93 7.11 8.14
N ALA A 40 13.35 7.67 7.08
CA ALA A 40 14.11 8.16 5.94
C ALA A 40 15.00 9.35 6.30
N THR A 41 14.43 10.40 6.89
CA THR A 41 15.14 11.66 7.17
C THR A 41 16.20 11.52 8.26
N LEU A 42 16.05 10.56 9.18
CA LEU A 42 17.07 10.17 10.16
C LEU A 42 18.12 9.19 9.61
N GLY A 43 18.18 8.99 8.29
CA GLY A 43 19.24 8.24 7.60
C GLY A 43 19.25 6.74 7.91
N VAL A 44 18.11 6.16 8.29
CA VAL A 44 18.05 4.72 8.61
C VAL A 44 18.37 3.88 7.37
N PHE A 45 17.84 4.25 6.20
CA PHE A 45 18.14 3.53 4.96
C PHE A 45 19.59 3.69 4.51
N ASP A 46 20.26 4.78 4.88
CA ASP A 46 21.69 4.95 4.60
C ASP A 46 22.54 4.00 5.44
N ARG A 47 22.18 3.84 6.73
CA ARG A 47 22.85 2.89 7.63
C ARG A 47 22.53 1.44 7.30
N PHE A 48 21.33 1.17 6.78
CA PHE A 48 20.83 -0.16 6.47
C PHE A 48 20.33 -0.23 5.01
N PRO A 49 21.20 -0.12 4.00
CA PRO A 49 20.80 0.02 2.60
C PRO A 49 20.05 -1.19 2.03
N ARG A 50 20.17 -2.35 2.68
CA ARG A 50 19.45 -3.58 2.30
C ARG A 50 18.10 -3.74 3.01
N LEU A 51 17.75 -2.86 3.96
CA LEU A 51 16.46 -2.91 4.64
C LEU A 51 15.35 -2.71 3.62
N GLN A 52 14.38 -3.62 3.62
CA GLN A 52 13.14 -3.47 2.87
C GLN A 52 12.01 -3.13 3.82
N PHE A 53 11.18 -2.16 3.43
CA PHE A 53 10.15 -1.58 4.28
C PHE A 53 8.82 -1.57 3.53
N VAL A 54 7.81 -2.24 4.07
CA VAL A 54 6.48 -2.37 3.47
C VAL A 54 5.45 -1.65 4.33
N PHE A 55 4.54 -0.88 3.74
CA PHE A 55 3.43 -0.22 4.43
C PHE A 55 2.17 -0.14 3.55
N GLY A 56 1.01 0.10 4.14
CA GLY A 56 -0.29 -0.07 3.49
C GLY A 56 -0.86 1.17 2.82
N HIS A 57 -2.15 1.10 2.51
CA HIS A 57 -3.04 2.24 2.24
C HIS A 57 -2.52 3.20 1.15
N ILE A 58 -2.03 2.62 0.05
CA ILE A 58 -1.46 3.36 -1.08
C ILE A 58 -0.34 4.33 -0.64
N GLY A 59 0.36 3.96 0.42
CA GLY A 59 1.54 4.65 0.90
C GLY A 59 1.28 5.81 1.86
N GLU A 60 0.14 5.85 2.56
CA GLU A 60 -0.08 6.76 3.69
C GLU A 60 0.14 8.23 3.33
N HIS A 61 -0.48 8.69 2.23
CA HIS A 61 -0.29 10.03 1.64
C HIS A 61 1.08 10.33 1.03
N ILE A 62 2.14 9.60 1.37
CA ILE A 62 3.52 9.92 0.94
C ILE A 62 3.65 9.98 -0.59
N PRO A 63 3.11 9.02 -1.39
CA PRO A 63 3.20 9.11 -2.83
C PRO A 63 2.51 10.36 -3.38
N PHE A 64 1.42 10.81 -2.74
CA PHE A 64 0.72 12.02 -3.17
C PHE A 64 1.65 13.25 -3.12
N ASP A 65 2.34 13.43 -1.99
CA ASP A 65 3.20 14.59 -1.70
C ASP A 65 4.67 14.45 -2.12
N LEU A 66 5.05 13.37 -2.82
CA LEU A 66 6.45 13.02 -3.09
C LEU A 66 7.26 14.18 -3.71
N TRP A 67 6.68 14.91 -4.68
CA TRP A 67 7.34 16.09 -5.26
C TRP A 67 7.63 17.16 -4.22
N ARG A 68 6.65 17.46 -3.36
CA ARG A 68 6.77 18.48 -2.32
C ARG A 68 7.80 18.05 -1.27
N LEU A 69 7.81 16.78 -0.88
CA LEU A 69 8.78 16.22 0.04
C LEU A 69 10.20 16.39 -0.50
N ASP A 70 10.47 15.91 -1.71
CA ASP A 70 11.80 16.01 -2.32
C ASP A 70 12.22 17.47 -2.51
N HIS A 71 11.30 18.36 -2.89
CA HIS A 71 11.58 19.77 -3.07
C HIS A 71 11.79 20.54 -1.74
N LYS A 72 11.10 20.16 -0.65
CA LYS A 72 11.15 20.90 0.63
C LYS A 72 12.10 20.29 1.65
N LEU A 73 12.49 19.04 1.49
CA LEU A 73 13.63 18.44 2.17
C LEU A 73 14.91 18.88 1.45
N ASP A 74 15.11 20.20 1.39
CA ASP A 74 16.28 20.84 0.84
C ASP A 74 17.43 20.82 1.87
N ARG A 75 18.63 20.47 1.42
CA ARG A 75 19.84 20.39 2.27
C ARG A 75 20.32 21.76 2.70
N ASP A 76 20.05 22.80 1.92
CA ASP A 76 20.41 24.18 2.29
C ASP A 76 19.56 24.67 3.46
N ARG A 77 18.29 24.23 3.50
CA ARG A 77 17.38 24.53 4.60
C ARG A 77 17.63 23.68 5.85
N PHE A 78 18.05 22.43 5.65
CA PHE A 78 18.24 21.44 6.73
C PHE A 78 19.65 20.80 6.63
N PRO A 79 20.72 21.55 6.93
CA PRO A 79 22.09 21.09 6.73
C PRO A 79 22.48 19.92 7.64
N ASP A 80 21.86 19.82 8.82
CA ASP A 80 22.17 18.80 9.84
C ASP A 80 21.27 17.55 9.75
N MET A 81 20.39 17.48 8.76
CA MET A 81 19.51 16.32 8.62
C MET A 81 20.32 15.07 8.23
N PRO A 82 20.20 13.95 8.96
CA PRO A 82 21.09 12.79 8.79
C PRO A 82 21.03 12.06 7.44
N MET A 83 19.90 12.12 6.74
CA MET A 83 19.71 11.51 5.42
C MET A 83 20.82 11.92 4.43
N ALA A 84 21.29 10.97 3.62
CA ALA A 84 22.32 11.22 2.63
C ALA A 84 21.97 12.39 1.69
N LYS A 85 22.96 13.26 1.42
CA LYS A 85 22.75 14.52 0.69
C LYS A 85 22.41 14.36 -0.79
N ASP A 86 22.79 13.21 -1.37
CA ASP A 86 22.53 12.83 -2.76
C ASP A 86 21.27 11.97 -2.92
N LYS A 87 20.43 11.87 -1.87
CA LYS A 87 19.20 11.09 -1.87
C LYS A 87 17.96 11.94 -1.68
N THR A 88 16.88 11.45 -2.26
CA THR A 88 15.52 11.95 -2.12
C THR A 88 14.64 10.88 -1.46
N ILE A 89 13.42 11.25 -1.05
CA ILE A 89 12.46 10.24 -0.56
C ILE A 89 12.10 9.28 -1.69
N ARG A 90 12.00 9.79 -2.92
CA ARG A 90 11.81 8.98 -4.13
C ARG A 90 12.91 7.93 -4.32
N ASP A 91 14.16 8.27 -4.04
CA ASP A 91 15.26 7.30 -4.15
C ASP A 91 15.08 6.14 -3.18
N TYR A 92 14.65 6.41 -1.94
CA TYR A 92 14.35 5.35 -0.98
C TYR A 92 13.10 4.53 -1.35
N PHE A 93 12.12 5.09 -2.07
CA PHE A 93 11.10 4.25 -2.73
C PHE A 93 11.71 3.34 -3.78
N ALA A 94 12.65 3.86 -4.58
CA ALA A 94 13.29 3.09 -5.63
C ALA A 94 14.20 1.96 -5.09
N THR A 95 14.59 1.96 -3.81
CA THR A 95 15.51 0.96 -3.24
C THR A 95 14.98 0.20 -2.02
N ASN A 96 14.24 0.85 -1.13
CA ASN A 96 13.91 0.33 0.20
C ASN A 96 12.41 0.18 0.45
N MET A 97 11.58 1.07 -0.06
CA MET A 97 10.15 1.13 0.31
C MET A 97 9.24 0.43 -0.72
N HIS A 98 8.21 -0.23 -0.21
CA HIS A 98 7.11 -0.78 -0.99
C HIS A 98 5.79 -0.44 -0.31
N ILE A 99 4.73 -0.29 -1.10
CA ILE A 99 3.39 0.00 -0.59
C ILE A 99 2.42 -1.13 -0.92
N THR A 100 1.29 -1.19 -0.22
CA THR A 100 0.18 -2.07 -0.58
C THR A 100 -1.11 -1.32 -0.83
N THR A 101 -2.08 -1.98 -1.46
CA THR A 101 -3.42 -1.46 -1.74
C THR A 101 -4.42 -1.63 -0.59
N SER A 102 -3.95 -2.05 0.60
CA SER A 102 -4.82 -2.38 1.75
C SER A 102 -5.80 -1.25 2.05
N GLY A 103 -7.10 -1.56 2.18
CA GLY A 103 -8.14 -0.56 2.50
C GLY A 103 -8.29 0.61 1.50
N HIS A 104 -7.72 0.52 0.30
CA HIS A 104 -7.68 1.65 -0.63
C HIS A 104 -7.91 1.22 -2.08
N PHE A 105 -9.13 0.75 -2.35
CA PHE A 105 -9.57 0.22 -3.65
C PHE A 105 -9.95 1.32 -4.66
N SER A 106 -9.05 2.27 -4.86
CA SER A 106 -9.23 3.41 -5.79
C SER A 106 -8.29 3.31 -6.96
N ILE A 107 -8.84 3.10 -8.17
CA ILE A 107 -8.04 3.05 -9.41
C ILE A 107 -7.22 4.33 -9.62
N ARG A 108 -7.78 5.51 -9.32
CA ARG A 108 -7.07 6.79 -9.52
C ARG A 108 -5.87 6.91 -8.58
N SER A 109 -6.02 6.43 -7.36
CA SER A 109 -4.94 6.44 -6.37
C SER A 109 -3.84 5.45 -6.76
N LEU A 110 -4.23 4.25 -7.21
CA LEU A 110 -3.31 3.25 -7.71
C LEU A 110 -2.55 3.72 -8.95
N GLN A 111 -3.23 4.30 -9.95
CA GLN A 111 -2.59 4.87 -11.14
C GLN A 111 -1.61 5.98 -10.78
N GLY A 112 -1.98 6.86 -9.84
CA GLY A 112 -1.08 7.90 -9.33
C GLY A 112 0.15 7.32 -8.62
N ALA A 113 0.00 6.25 -7.87
CA ALA A 113 1.11 5.56 -7.23
C ALA A 113 2.01 4.85 -8.26
N ILE A 114 1.43 4.16 -9.25
CA ILE A 114 2.18 3.52 -10.35
C ILE A 114 2.99 4.57 -11.11
N ALA A 115 2.37 5.71 -11.46
CA ALA A 115 3.05 6.79 -12.18
C ALA A 115 4.25 7.38 -11.41
N LYS A 116 4.22 7.31 -10.08
CA LYS A 116 5.28 7.89 -9.23
C LYS A 116 6.33 6.87 -8.81
N LEU A 117 5.95 5.63 -8.56
CA LEU A 117 6.80 4.61 -7.92
C LEU A 117 7.15 3.46 -8.87
N GLY A 118 6.36 3.27 -9.93
CA GLY A 118 6.36 2.07 -10.76
C GLY A 118 5.59 0.92 -10.11
N ALA A 119 4.97 0.07 -10.94
CA ALA A 119 4.21 -1.10 -10.48
C ALA A 119 5.06 -2.07 -9.63
N GLY A 120 6.38 -2.13 -9.87
CA GLY A 120 7.34 -2.99 -9.14
C GLY A 120 7.53 -2.66 -7.64
N ARG A 121 6.91 -1.59 -7.14
CA ARG A 121 6.96 -1.13 -5.74
C ARG A 121 5.62 -1.22 -5.02
N ILE A 122 4.61 -1.83 -5.65
CA ILE A 122 3.24 -1.89 -5.17
C ILE A 122 2.80 -3.36 -5.10
N MET A 123 2.11 -3.74 -4.02
CA MET A 123 1.57 -5.08 -3.84
C MET A 123 0.06 -5.03 -3.54
N LEU A 124 -0.70 -6.01 -4.02
CA LEU A 124 -2.09 -6.19 -3.63
C LEU A 124 -2.17 -6.56 -2.14
N SER A 125 -3.09 -5.94 -1.43
CA SER A 125 -3.49 -6.31 -0.08
C SER A 125 -4.93 -5.84 0.18
N ILE A 126 -5.64 -6.54 1.07
CA ILE A 126 -7.08 -6.35 1.30
C ILE A 126 -7.37 -5.61 2.61
N ASP A 127 -6.55 -5.80 3.65
CA ASP A 127 -6.86 -5.39 5.04
C ASP A 127 -8.01 -6.17 5.70
N HIS A 128 -8.09 -7.47 5.42
CA HIS A 128 -9.02 -8.36 6.11
C HIS A 128 -8.60 -8.54 7.60
N PRO A 129 -9.52 -8.51 8.58
CA PRO A 129 -10.99 -8.47 8.46
C PRO A 129 -11.63 -7.07 8.58
N TYR A 130 -10.86 -5.99 8.50
CA TYR A 130 -11.39 -4.64 8.69
C TYR A 130 -12.18 -4.15 7.48
N GLU A 131 -11.69 -4.45 6.28
CA GLU A 131 -12.47 -4.26 5.06
C GLU A 131 -13.41 -5.45 4.83
N ASP A 132 -14.68 -5.12 4.54
CA ASP A 132 -15.74 -6.08 4.23
C ASP A 132 -15.53 -6.65 2.82
N GLY A 133 -14.51 -7.50 2.67
CA GLY A 133 -14.48 -8.50 1.62
C GLY A 133 -13.14 -8.67 0.93
N LEU A 134 -12.58 -9.86 1.11
CA LEU A 134 -11.83 -10.55 0.05
C LEU A 134 -12.53 -10.36 -1.31
N MET A 135 -13.87 -10.39 -1.33
CA MET A 135 -14.68 -10.18 -2.52
C MET A 135 -14.57 -8.77 -3.11
N GLU A 136 -14.67 -7.70 -2.31
CA GLU A 136 -14.63 -6.33 -2.83
C GLU A 136 -13.24 -6.02 -3.40
N GLY A 137 -12.19 -6.23 -2.60
CA GLY A 137 -10.83 -5.97 -3.05
C GLY A 137 -10.41 -6.84 -4.24
N SER A 138 -10.83 -8.11 -4.28
CA SER A 138 -10.55 -8.98 -5.44
C SER A 138 -11.33 -8.53 -6.68
N ALA A 139 -12.63 -8.27 -6.56
CA ALA A 139 -13.44 -7.80 -7.69
C ALA A 139 -12.97 -6.45 -8.24
N TRP A 140 -12.58 -5.54 -7.33
CA TRP A 140 -11.96 -4.28 -7.71
C TRP A 140 -10.70 -4.52 -8.54
N PHE A 141 -9.77 -5.36 -8.04
CA PHE A 141 -8.51 -5.61 -8.70
C PHE A 141 -8.69 -6.31 -10.06
N ASP A 142 -9.55 -7.32 -10.13
CA ASP A 142 -9.88 -8.06 -11.35
C ASP A 142 -10.47 -7.16 -12.46
N SER A 143 -11.10 -6.04 -12.07
CA SER A 143 -11.71 -5.08 -13.01
C SER A 143 -10.75 -3.99 -13.53
N LEU A 144 -9.50 -3.94 -13.05
CA LEU A 144 -8.60 -2.82 -13.34
C LEU A 144 -8.16 -2.79 -14.82
N PRO A 145 -8.37 -1.68 -15.54
CA PRO A 145 -7.89 -1.48 -16.91
C PRO A 145 -6.41 -1.06 -16.92
N LEU A 146 -5.54 -1.90 -16.36
CA LEU A 146 -4.09 -1.70 -16.33
C LEU A 146 -3.38 -2.70 -17.27
N PRO A 147 -2.14 -2.41 -17.70
CA PRO A 147 -1.34 -3.38 -18.44
C PRO A 147 -1.24 -4.70 -17.67
N HIS A 148 -1.38 -5.83 -18.37
CA HIS A 148 -1.32 -7.16 -17.76
C HIS A 148 -0.03 -7.37 -16.95
N SER A 149 1.12 -6.90 -17.44
CA SER A 149 2.39 -6.98 -16.71
C SER A 149 2.37 -6.27 -15.35
N ASP A 150 1.66 -5.15 -15.24
CA ASP A 150 1.54 -4.39 -14.00
C ASP A 150 0.63 -5.12 -13.02
N LEU A 151 -0.49 -5.67 -13.51
CA LEU A 151 -1.40 -6.48 -12.72
C LEU A 151 -0.68 -7.71 -12.13
N VAL A 152 0.08 -8.46 -12.94
CA VAL A 152 0.86 -9.64 -12.48
C VAL A 152 1.86 -9.23 -11.40
N SER A 153 2.54 -8.10 -11.63
CA SER A 153 3.55 -7.58 -10.70
C SER A 153 2.92 -7.24 -9.36
N ILE A 154 1.82 -6.48 -9.38
CA ILE A 154 1.16 -5.97 -8.17
C ILE A 154 0.47 -7.09 -7.41
N GLU A 155 -0.26 -7.96 -8.09
CA GLU A 155 -1.01 -9.03 -7.43
C GLU A 155 -0.10 -10.06 -6.76
N ARG A 156 1.04 -10.38 -7.40
CA ARG A 156 1.79 -11.59 -7.07
C ARG A 156 3.30 -11.41 -7.07
N GLU A 157 3.90 -11.06 -8.21
CA GLU A 157 5.34 -11.25 -8.40
C GLU A 157 6.19 -10.37 -7.46
N ASN A 158 5.70 -9.18 -7.12
CA ASN A 158 6.37 -8.32 -6.15
C ASN A 158 6.42 -8.95 -4.76
N ALA A 159 5.31 -9.53 -4.28
CA ALA A 159 5.26 -10.19 -2.98
C ALA A 159 6.13 -11.44 -2.97
N LEU A 160 6.07 -12.27 -4.02
CA LEU A 160 6.91 -13.47 -4.13
C LEU A 160 8.40 -13.11 -4.05
N ARG A 161 8.83 -12.12 -4.82
CA ARG A 161 10.23 -11.68 -4.87
C ARG A 161 10.68 -11.08 -3.54
N LEU A 162 9.87 -10.20 -2.96
CA LEU A 162 10.24 -9.46 -1.76
C LEU A 162 10.26 -10.34 -0.51
N LEU A 163 9.23 -11.16 -0.35
CA LEU A 163 9.04 -12.04 0.81
C LEU A 163 9.72 -13.41 0.63
N LYS A 164 10.35 -13.64 -0.53
CA LYS A 164 11.05 -14.89 -0.88
C LYS A 164 10.15 -16.11 -0.76
N LEU A 165 8.94 -15.99 -1.31
CA LEU A 165 7.95 -17.07 -1.30
C LEU A 165 8.15 -17.98 -2.51
N ASP A 166 7.90 -19.26 -2.31
CA ASP A 166 7.94 -20.24 -3.39
C ASP A 166 6.86 -19.96 -4.43
N ARG A 167 7.19 -20.21 -5.71
CA ARG A 167 6.22 -20.11 -6.82
C ARG A 167 5.22 -21.27 -6.82
N ALA A 168 5.48 -22.32 -6.04
CA ALA A 168 4.57 -23.44 -5.88
C ALA A 168 3.24 -22.93 -5.28
N PRO A 169 2.09 -23.47 -5.71
CA PRO A 169 0.80 -22.99 -5.24
C PRO A 169 0.67 -23.14 -3.73
N HIS A 170 0.45 -22.02 -3.02
CA HIS A 170 0.15 -21.98 -1.59
C HIS A 170 -1.29 -22.48 -1.30
N ASN A 171 -1.60 -23.74 -1.63
CA ASN A 171 -2.91 -24.40 -1.49
C ASN A 171 -3.95 -24.17 -2.62
N LEU A 172 -3.52 -23.87 -3.84
CA LEU A 172 -4.42 -23.96 -5.00
C LEU A 172 -4.61 -25.43 -5.38
N LYS A 173 -5.86 -25.85 -5.63
CA LYS A 173 -6.20 -27.26 -5.93
C LYS A 173 -5.29 -27.81 -7.06
N PRO A 174 -4.76 -29.04 -6.93
CA PRO A 174 -3.99 -29.67 -8.00
C PRO A 174 -4.78 -29.69 -9.32
N GLY A 175 -4.17 -29.25 -10.42
CA GLY A 175 -4.77 -29.29 -11.76
C GLY A 175 -5.03 -27.93 -12.43
N LEU A 176 -4.79 -26.80 -11.76
CA LEU A 176 -4.81 -25.49 -12.40
C LEU A 176 -3.46 -25.22 -13.08
N SER A 177 -3.47 -24.96 -14.39
CA SER A 177 -2.25 -24.60 -15.13
C SER A 177 -1.75 -23.22 -14.69
N PHE A 178 -0.45 -22.95 -14.81
CA PHE A 178 0.11 -21.61 -14.55
C PHE A 178 -0.54 -20.52 -15.42
N LYS A 179 -1.00 -20.88 -16.62
CA LYS A 179 -1.75 -20.04 -17.55
C LYS A 179 -3.18 -19.72 -17.07
N ALA A 180 -3.68 -20.49 -16.09
CA ALA A 180 -4.99 -20.30 -15.47
C ALA A 180 -4.91 -19.45 -14.18
N LEU A 181 -3.72 -19.01 -13.77
CA LEU A 181 -3.48 -18.27 -12.52
C LEU A 181 -2.79 -16.93 -12.78
N GLU A 182 -2.94 -16.40 -14.00
CA GLU A 182 -2.13 -15.27 -14.48
C GLU A 182 -2.51 -13.92 -13.87
N ILE A 183 -3.76 -13.70 -13.44
CA ILE A 183 -4.23 -12.65 -12.51
C ILE A 183 -5.64 -13.03 -12.07
N GLY A 184 -6.01 -12.74 -10.83
CA GLY A 184 -7.36 -12.82 -10.33
C GLY A 184 -7.79 -14.16 -9.75
N GLY A 185 -8.80 -14.10 -8.87
CA GLY A 185 -9.27 -15.22 -8.06
C GLY A 185 -10.76 -15.53 -8.16
N LEU A 186 -11.52 -14.74 -8.95
CA LEU A 186 -12.98 -14.88 -9.05
C LEU A 186 -13.47 -15.55 -10.34
N ALA A 187 -12.59 -15.79 -11.33
CA ALA A 187 -12.90 -16.58 -12.51
C ALA A 187 -12.81 -18.10 -12.21
N GLY A 188 -13.67 -18.58 -11.31
CA GLY A 188 -13.87 -19.99 -11.00
C GLY A 188 -15.37 -20.33 -10.93
N PRO A 189 -15.76 -21.62 -10.84
CA PRO A 189 -17.15 -22.10 -10.96
C PRO A 189 -18.14 -21.56 -9.90
N ILE A 190 -17.69 -20.67 -9.03
CA ILE A 190 -18.50 -19.94 -8.06
C ILE A 190 -19.22 -18.74 -8.74
N TYR A 191 -18.74 -18.26 -9.90
CA TYR A 191 -19.32 -17.13 -10.65
C TYR A 191 -19.38 -17.41 -12.16
N PRO A 192 -20.43 -18.08 -12.67
CA PRO A 192 -20.54 -18.46 -14.09
C PRO A 192 -20.63 -17.26 -15.05
N ASP A 193 -21.02 -16.08 -14.55
CA ASP A 193 -21.28 -14.90 -15.40
C ASP A 193 -20.20 -13.82 -15.30
N GLY A 194 -19.14 -14.02 -14.49
CA GLY A 194 -18.02 -13.09 -14.37
C GLY A 194 -18.36 -11.72 -13.75
N VAL A 195 -19.55 -11.53 -13.18
CA VAL A 195 -19.99 -10.27 -12.56
C VAL A 195 -20.08 -10.41 -11.04
N ALA A 196 -19.27 -9.62 -10.33
CA ALA A 196 -19.45 -9.42 -8.89
C ALA A 196 -20.63 -8.47 -8.64
N HIS A 197 -21.72 -8.96 -8.05
CA HIS A 197 -22.79 -8.09 -7.57
C HIS A 197 -22.30 -7.31 -6.35
N LEU A 198 -21.92 -6.05 -6.55
CA LEU A 198 -21.67 -5.10 -5.46
C LEU A 198 -22.91 -5.01 -4.57
N ARG A 199 -22.83 -5.52 -3.34
CA ARG A 199 -23.83 -5.20 -2.32
C ARG A 199 -23.56 -3.76 -1.86
N THR A 200 -24.30 -2.80 -2.39
CA THR A 200 -24.39 -1.45 -1.83
C THR A 200 -25.15 -1.53 -0.50
N GLY A 201 -24.48 -2.00 0.54
CA GLY A 201 -25.03 -2.12 1.88
C GLY A 201 -24.70 -0.89 2.72
N THR A 202 -25.55 0.13 2.69
CA THR A 202 -25.65 1.06 3.81
C THR A 202 -26.01 0.26 5.06
N ARG A 203 -25.05 0.01 5.96
CA ARG A 203 -25.39 -0.34 7.34
C ARG A 203 -25.86 0.93 8.03
N ALA A 204 -27.16 1.18 7.99
CA ALA A 204 -27.83 1.84 9.10
C ALA A 204 -27.55 0.97 10.34
N LYS A 205 -26.87 1.54 11.32
CA LYS A 205 -26.78 0.94 12.66
C LYS A 205 -27.95 1.52 13.45
N ASP A 206 -28.84 0.63 13.88
CA ASP A 206 -29.73 0.85 15.03
C ASP A 206 -28.89 1.08 16.30
#